data_AF-A0AAD6YVU1-F1
#
_entry.id   AF-A0AAD6YVU1-F1
#
_cell.length_a   1.000
_cell.length_b   1.000
_cell.length_c   1.000
_cell.angle_alpha   90.00
_cell.angle_beta   90.00
_cell.angle_gamma   90.00
#
_symmetry.space_group_name_H-M   'P 1'
#
loop_
_entity.id
_entity.type
_entity.pdbx_description
1 polymer ?
#
loop_
_entity_poly.entity_id
_entity_poly.type
_entity_poly.pdbx_seq_one_letter_code
_entity_poly.pdbx_strand_id
1 'polypeptide(L)'
;MAGSLNWSSPELIRPWFHTEESCVKTQASDVWAIGCTVYELLTEEALYASLPPNAFLKILGIIDQHITPLAFSAQPVHIPGILAVLERCWAPHPAERPSMAEVVEMLSA
;
A
#
# COMPACT_ATOMS: atom_id res chain seq x y z
N MET A 1 -9.71 -9.94 13.78
CA MET A 1 -8.85 -8.76 13.52
C MET A 1 -8.51 -8.71 12.03
N ALA A 2 -9.51 -8.46 11.17
CA ALA A 2 -9.31 -8.39 9.71
C ALA A 2 -8.96 -6.97 9.22
N GLY A 3 -9.04 -5.97 10.10
CA GLY A 3 -8.96 -4.55 9.73
C GLY A 3 -7.55 -3.94 9.68
N SER A 4 -6.46 -4.68 9.90
CA SER A 4 -5.10 -4.09 9.82
C SER A 4 -4.30 -4.54 8.60
N LEU A 5 -4.67 -5.65 7.93
CA LEU A 5 -3.83 -6.26 6.90
C LEU A 5 -3.89 -5.56 5.54
N ASN A 6 -5.03 -4.97 5.17
CA ASN A 6 -5.20 -4.34 3.86
C ASN A 6 -4.35 -3.08 3.68
N TRP A 7 -3.95 -2.43 4.78
CA TRP A 7 -3.12 -1.22 4.79
C TRP A 7 -1.69 -1.49 5.23
N SER A 8 -1.35 -2.73 5.60
CA SER A 8 0.00 -3.06 6.04
C SER A 8 0.96 -3.07 4.85
N SER A 9 2.14 -2.49 5.05
CA SER A 9 3.21 -2.52 4.07
C SER A 9 3.86 -3.92 3.98
N PRO A 10 4.52 -4.27 2.86
CA PRO A 10 5.11 -5.59 2.66
C PRO A 10 6.02 -6.03 3.81
N GLU A 11 6.86 -5.12 4.30
CA GLU A 11 7.82 -5.38 5.39
C GLU A 11 7.17 -5.59 6.76
N LEU A 12 5.94 -5.10 6.99
CA LEU A 12 5.17 -5.41 8.21
C LEU A 12 4.51 -6.78 8.13
N ILE A 13 4.28 -7.28 6.92
CA ILE A 13 3.58 -8.53 6.67
C ILE A 13 4.57 -9.70 6.53
N ARG A 14 5.75 -9.50 5.94
CA ARG A 14 6.82 -10.51 5.79
C ARG A 14 7.12 -11.32 7.06
N PRO A 15 7.29 -10.68 8.24
CA PRO A 15 7.47 -11.38 9.52
C PRO A 15 6.38 -12.38 9.91
N TRP A 16 5.17 -12.25 9.36
CA TRP A 16 4.06 -13.14 9.71
C TRP A 16 4.21 -14.52 9.05
N PHE A 17 5.07 -14.63 8.04
CA PHE A 17 5.34 -15.85 7.28
C PHE A 17 6.73 -16.43 7.55
N HIS A 18 7.61 -15.65 8.21
CA HIS A 18 8.97 -16.05 8.55
C HIS A 18 9.25 -15.78 10.03
N THR A 19 9.69 -16.81 10.76
CA THR A 19 9.80 -16.83 12.24
C THR A 19 10.88 -15.93 12.85
N GLU A 20 11.62 -15.15 12.06
CA GLU A 20 12.86 -14.47 12.51
C GLU A 20 12.90 -12.95 12.30
N GLU A 21 11.89 -12.34 11.67
CA GLU A 21 11.86 -10.88 11.47
C GLU A 21 10.93 -10.19 12.49
N SER A 22 11.29 -9.00 12.95
CA SER A 22 10.44 -8.19 13.83
C SER A 22 9.53 -7.27 13.04
N CYS A 23 8.23 -7.29 13.31
CA CYS A 23 7.25 -6.34 12.76
C CYS A 23 7.41 -4.96 13.42
N VAL A 24 8.20 -4.07 12.81
CA VAL A 24 8.44 -2.71 13.33
C VAL A 24 7.76 -1.69 12.43
N LYS A 25 6.81 -0.94 13.00
CA LYS A 25 6.17 0.20 12.32
C LYS A 25 7.17 1.33 12.14
N THR A 26 7.17 1.91 10.95
CA THR A 26 8.04 3.02 10.56
C THR A 26 7.23 4.10 9.86
N GLN A 27 7.80 5.30 9.73
CA GLN A 27 7.19 6.36 8.92
C GLN A 27 6.93 5.90 7.48
N ALA A 28 7.84 5.11 6.91
CA ALA A 28 7.68 4.56 5.57
C ALA A 28 6.51 3.55 5.48
N SER A 29 6.25 2.76 6.54
CA SER A 29 5.06 1.90 6.56
C SER A 29 3.77 2.69 6.70
N ASP A 30 3.79 3.83 7.39
CA ASP A 30 2.63 4.73 7.49
C ASP A 30 2.34 5.41 6.15
N VAL A 31 3.38 5.79 5.38
CA VAL A 31 3.24 6.33 4.01
C VAL A 31 2.54 5.34 3.08
N TRP A 32 2.90 4.05 3.16
CA TRP A 32 2.21 2.99 2.42
C TRP A 32 0.72 2.94 2.78
N ALA A 33 0.41 2.93 4.08
CA ALA A 33 -0.97 2.88 4.59
C ALA A 33 -1.79 4.09 4.12
N ILE A 34 -1.19 5.29 4.13
CA ILE A 34 -1.80 6.51 3.58
C ILE A 34 -2.09 6.37 2.09
N GLY A 35 -1.18 5.79 1.30
CA GLY A 35 -1.44 5.49 -0.10
C GLY A 35 -2.68 4.63 -0.29
N CYS A 36 -2.80 3.55 0.50
CA CYS A 36 -4.01 2.72 0.51
C CYS A 36 -5.28 3.52 0.87
N THR A 37 -5.23 4.33 1.92
CA THR A 37 -6.38 5.16 2.35
C THR A 37 -6.79 6.18 1.29
N VAL A 38 -5.83 6.90 0.70
CA VAL A 38 -6.13 7.88 -0.35
C VAL A 38 -6.77 7.21 -1.55
N TYR A 39 -6.25 6.05 -1.98
CA TYR A 39 -6.88 5.29 -3.05
C TYR A 39 -8.33 4.91 -2.73
N GLU A 40 -8.60 4.34 -1.55
CA GLU A 40 -9.95 3.95 -1.14
C GLU A 40 -10.92 5.13 -1.06
N LEU A 41 -10.44 6.30 -0.63
CA LEU A 41 -11.25 7.53 -0.60
C LEU A 41 -11.62 8.01 -2.01
N LEU A 42 -10.74 7.80 -2.99
CA LEU A 42 -10.95 8.29 -4.35
C LEU A 42 -11.79 7.35 -5.21
N THR A 43 -11.73 6.05 -4.95
CA THR A 43 -12.47 5.03 -5.70
C THR A 43 -13.75 4.61 -5.01
N GLU A 44 -13.94 4.97 -3.73
CA GLU A 44 -14.98 4.46 -2.83
C GLU A 44 -14.99 2.92 -2.73
N GLU A 45 -13.92 2.27 -3.18
CA GLU A 45 -13.74 0.82 -3.17
C GLU A 45 -12.59 0.42 -2.25
N ALA A 46 -12.81 -0.64 -1.47
CA ALA A 46 -11.76 -1.22 -0.65
C ALA A 46 -10.63 -1.72 -1.53
N LEU A 47 -9.39 -1.50 -1.09
CA LEU A 47 -8.25 -2.01 -1.80
C LEU A 47 -8.32 -3.55 -1.80
N TYR A 48 -8.12 -4.18 -2.97
CA TYR A 48 -8.32 -5.62 -3.19
C TYR A 48 -9.77 -6.13 -3.13
N ALA A 49 -10.79 -5.30 -3.33
CA ALA A 49 -12.19 -5.71 -3.35
C ALA A 49 -12.49 -6.84 -4.38
N SER A 50 -11.73 -6.86 -5.49
CA SER A 50 -11.82 -7.87 -6.55
C SER A 50 -11.24 -9.25 -6.17
N LEU A 51 -10.42 -9.32 -5.11
CA LEU A 51 -9.77 -10.55 -4.69
C LEU A 51 -10.59 -11.29 -3.62
N PRO A 52 -10.64 -12.63 -3.66
CA PRO A 52 -11.39 -13.42 -2.69
C PRO A 52 -10.95 -13.14 -1.24
N PRO A 53 -11.82 -13.38 -0.23
CA PRO A 53 -11.58 -12.98 1.17
C PRO A 53 -10.32 -13.56 1.82
N ASN A 54 -9.68 -14.56 1.20
CA ASN A 54 -8.44 -15.16 1.66
C ASN A 54 -7.27 -14.20 1.46
N ALA A 55 -6.94 -13.44 2.51
CA ALA A 55 -5.84 -12.47 2.55
C ALA A 55 -4.46 -13.05 2.16
N PHE A 56 -4.29 -14.37 2.27
CA PHE A 56 -3.03 -15.09 2.00
C PHE A 56 -2.51 -14.90 0.57
N LEU A 57 -3.37 -15.01 -0.45
CA LEU A 57 -2.95 -14.80 -1.85
C LEU A 57 -2.65 -13.32 -2.16
N LYS A 58 -3.37 -12.41 -1.49
CA LYS A 58 -3.16 -10.96 -1.61
C LYS A 58 -1.77 -10.58 -1.09
N ILE A 59 -1.41 -11.15 0.05
CA ILE A 59 -0.15 -10.93 0.75
C ILE A 59 1.03 -11.58 0.01
N LEU A 60 0.87 -12.80 -0.52
CA LEU A 60 1.91 -13.48 -1.29
C LEU A 60 2.35 -12.70 -2.55
N GLY A 61 1.40 -12.11 -3.28
CA GLY A 61 1.72 -11.31 -4.48
C GLY A 61 2.49 -10.01 -4.17
N ILE A 62 2.16 -9.37 -3.05
CA ILE A 62 2.84 -8.14 -2.59
C ILE A 62 4.26 -8.43 -2.11
N ILE A 63 4.46 -9.55 -1.41
CA ILE A 63 5.75 -9.92 -0.81
C ILE A 63 6.77 -10.37 -1.87
N ASP A 64 6.32 -11.13 -2.86
CA ASP A 64 7.19 -11.90 -3.76
C ASP A 64 7.35 -11.29 -5.17
N GLN A 65 6.36 -10.51 -5.65
CA GLN A 65 6.34 -10.01 -7.03
C GLN A 65 6.45 -8.48 -7.18
N HIS A 66 6.70 -7.73 -6.10
CA HIS A 66 6.75 -6.26 -6.12
C HIS A 66 5.49 -5.60 -6.71
N ILE A 67 4.35 -6.28 -6.61
CA ILE A 67 3.09 -5.80 -7.20
C ILE A 67 2.54 -4.69 -6.32
N THR A 68 2.35 -3.51 -6.90
CA THR A 68 1.72 -2.38 -6.20
C THR A 68 0.21 -2.64 -6.04
N PRO A 69 -0.40 -2.06 -4.99
CA PRO A 69 -1.84 -2.04 -4.78
C PRO A 69 -2.69 -1.74 -6.04
N LEU A 70 -2.17 -0.93 -6.98
CA LEU A 70 -2.85 -0.58 -8.25
C LEU A 70 -3.09 -1.75 -9.18
N ALA A 71 -2.26 -2.79 -9.16
CA ALA A 71 -2.45 -3.94 -10.04
C ALA A 71 -3.76 -4.70 -9.76
N PHE A 72 -4.37 -4.45 -8.61
CA PHE A 72 -5.64 -5.06 -8.18
C PHE A 72 -6.80 -4.06 -8.20
N SER A 73 -6.56 -2.84 -8.67
CA SER A 73 -7.55 -1.77 -8.80
C SER A 73 -8.55 -2.09 -9.90
N ALA A 74 -9.85 -2.15 -9.56
CA ALA A 74 -10.92 -2.28 -10.54
C ALA A 74 -11.33 -0.92 -11.13
N GLN A 75 -11.14 0.17 -10.36
CA GLN A 75 -11.56 1.51 -10.73
C GLN A 75 -10.39 2.40 -11.17
N PRO A 76 -10.51 3.12 -12.29
CA PRO A 76 -9.52 4.13 -12.65
C PRO A 76 -9.58 5.32 -11.69
N VAL A 77 -8.42 5.80 -11.23
CA VAL A 77 -8.37 7.06 -10.48
C VAL A 77 -8.33 8.23 -11.47
N HIS A 78 -9.31 9.13 -11.38
CA HIS A 78 -9.54 10.18 -12.37
C HIS A 78 -8.82 11.51 -12.10
N ILE A 79 -8.12 11.64 -10.97
CA ILE A 79 -7.41 12.87 -10.62
C ILE A 79 -6.03 12.86 -11.29
N PRO A 80 -5.68 13.87 -12.10
CA PRO A 80 -4.36 13.97 -12.71
C PRO A 80 -3.24 13.96 -11.64
N GLY A 81 -2.15 13.25 -11.91
CA GLY A 81 -0.97 13.23 -11.04
C GLY A 81 -1.08 12.36 -9.78
N ILE A 82 -2.29 12.08 -9.29
CA ILE A 82 -2.47 11.32 -8.03
C ILE A 82 -1.92 9.89 -8.13
N LEU A 83 -2.06 9.26 -9.29
CA LEU A 83 -1.56 7.89 -9.51
C LEU A 83 -0.05 7.83 -9.31
N ALA A 84 0.69 8.83 -9.81
CA ALA A 84 2.14 8.90 -9.64
C ALA A 84 2.53 9.10 -8.16
N VAL A 85 1.74 9.87 -7.40
CA VAL A 85 1.95 10.02 -5.95
C VAL A 85 1.73 8.68 -5.23
N LEU A 86 0.63 8.01 -5.55
CA LEU A 86 0.30 6.71 -4.96
C LEU A 86 1.36 5.64 -5.29
N GLU A 87 1.85 5.59 -6.52
CA GLU A 87 2.95 4.69 -6.93
C GLU A 87 4.22 4.93 -6.10
N ARG A 88 4.56 6.20 -5.81
CA ARG A 88 5.70 6.52 -4.94
C ARG A 88 5.47 6.10 -3.49
N CYS A 89 4.24 6.26 -2.97
CA CYS A 89 3.88 5.77 -1.64
C CYS A 89 3.98 4.24 -1.52
N TRP A 90 3.78 3.53 -2.63
CA TRP A 90 3.88 2.08 -2.72
C TRP A 90 5.21 1.56 -3.26
N ALA A 91 6.29 2.36 -3.16
CA ALA A 91 7.61 1.88 -3.51
C ALA A 91 7.96 0.61 -2.70
N PRO A 92 8.51 -0.45 -3.35
CA PRO A 92 8.72 -1.72 -2.67
C PRO A 92 9.72 -1.62 -1.53
N HIS A 93 10.79 -0.86 -1.70
CA HIS A 93 11.73 -0.59 -0.61
C HIS A 93 11.23 0.59 0.23
N PRO A 94 11.14 0.44 1.57
CA PRO A 94 10.69 1.52 2.46
C PRO A 94 11.51 2.81 2.32
N ALA A 95 12.80 2.70 2.01
CA ALA A 95 13.71 3.84 1.85
C ALA A 95 13.44 4.66 0.56
N GLU A 96 12.71 4.10 -0.40
CA GLU A 96 12.35 4.79 -1.65
C GLU A 96 11.02 5.54 -1.54
N ARG A 97 10.28 5.32 -0.45
CA ARG A 97 9.01 5.98 -0.20
C ARG A 97 9.27 7.43 0.23
N PRO A 98 8.46 8.39 -0.25
CA PRO A 98 8.56 9.78 0.18
C PRO A 98 8.21 9.92 1.66
N SER A 99 8.75 10.94 2.30
CA SER A 99 8.23 11.43 3.57
C SER A 99 6.83 12.04 3.39
N MET A 100 6.05 12.12 4.46
CA MET A 100 4.74 12.76 4.38
C MET A 100 4.79 14.25 4.01
N ALA A 101 5.89 14.94 4.31
CA ALA A 101 6.10 16.32 3.85
C ALA A 101 6.18 16.38 2.32
N GLU A 102 6.98 15.50 1.70
CA GLU A 102 7.09 15.38 0.25
C GLU A 102 5.76 14.93 -0.39
N VAL A 103 4.99 14.04 0.26
CA VAL A 103 3.66 13.66 -0.21
C VAL A 103 2.73 14.87 -0.28
N VAL A 104 2.69 15.69 0.76
CA VAL A 104 1.86 16.91 0.77
C VAL A 104 2.29 17.88 -0.32
N GLU A 105 3.59 18.06 -0.54
CA GLU A 105 4.10 18.90 -1.64
C GLU A 105 3.68 18.36 -3.01
N MET A 106 3.80 17.04 -3.24
CA MET A 106 3.38 16.40 -4.49
C MET A 106 1.88 16.51 -4.76
N LEU A 107 1.05 16.51 -3.71
CA LEU A 107 -0.41 16.68 -3.82
C LEU A 107 -0.83 18.15 -4.04
N SER A 108 0.06 19.09 -3.77
CA SER A 108 -0.21 20.53 -3.89
C SER A 108 0.26 21.12 -5.22
N ALA A 109 0.96 20.33 -6.03
CA ALA A 109 1.50 20.70 -7.34
C ALA A 109 0.46 20.48 -8.46
#